data_AF-A0A9E0DR47-F1
#
_entry.id   AF-A0A9E0DR47-F1
#
_cell.length_a   1.000
_cell.length_b   1.000
_cell.length_c   1.000
_cell.angle_alpha   90.00
_cell.angle_beta   90.00
_cell.angle_gamma   90.00
#
_symmetry.space_group_name_H-M   'P 1'
#
loop_
_entity.id
_entity.type
_entity.pdbx_description
1 polymer ?
#
loop_
_entity_poly.entity_id
_entity_poly.type
_entity_poly.pdbx_seq_one_letter_code
_entity_poly.pdbx_strand_id
1 'polypeptide(L)'
;MPKKNPKPPTFIGIDLAWSDRNPSGVAVIFEDRLTAYAGNLVGDDEILGFVRTHLDDKGPAIITVDAPLRVPNDHGSRPCDRDLSRVWRGYEAGALPVNRHILGRTAGDGSAVVRGERLVEQLVQRFRFSEVAVIPKRTQDRFVCEVFPHPALVSFFGLDKSLKYKARRGRDYESRWAELERYQALLRTLRQADPVLKRTKALLTGTDVRSLRGAALKEHEDILDAVTCAYIGAYLWRHGPRRATTYGSLPEGSILVPITPEMKGRLKVQAEKA
;
A
#
# COMPACT_ATOMS: atom_id res chain seq x y z
N MET A 1 -34.17 9.82 -17.43
CA MET A 1 -33.71 9.71 -16.02
C MET A 1 -32.47 10.57 -15.85
N PRO A 2 -32.38 11.44 -14.83
CA PRO A 2 -31.16 12.21 -14.61
C PRO A 2 -30.02 11.25 -14.31
N LYS A 3 -28.93 11.32 -15.08
CA LYS A 3 -27.70 10.57 -14.78
C LYS A 3 -27.23 11.06 -13.40
N LYS A 4 -27.37 10.22 -12.36
CA LYS A 4 -26.80 10.51 -11.05
C LYS A 4 -25.32 10.79 -11.23
N ASN A 5 -24.85 11.93 -10.72
CA ASN A 5 -23.42 12.24 -10.72
C ASN A 5 -22.69 11.12 -9.94
N PRO A 6 -21.57 10.62 -10.46
CA PRO A 6 -20.79 9.60 -9.77
C PRO A 6 -20.34 10.13 -8.42
N LYS A 7 -20.46 9.31 -7.37
CA LYS A 7 -20.01 9.68 -6.03
C LYS A 7 -18.48 9.67 -5.98
N PRO A 8 -17.87 10.59 -5.23
CA PRO A 8 -16.42 10.54 -4.99
C PRO A 8 -16.07 9.26 -4.23
N PRO A 9 -15.04 8.51 -4.65
CA PRO A 9 -14.57 7.33 -3.92
C PRO A 9 -13.81 7.70 -2.65
N THR A 10 -13.90 6.84 -1.64
CA THR A 10 -12.98 6.83 -0.50
C THR A 10 -11.81 5.89 -0.81
N PHE A 11 -10.58 6.38 -0.69
CA PHE A 11 -9.38 5.56 -0.81
C PHE A 11 -8.82 5.30 0.58
N ILE A 12 -8.65 4.03 0.94
CA ILE A 12 -8.07 3.63 2.22
C ILE A 12 -6.80 2.83 1.94
N GLY A 13 -5.71 3.24 2.57
CA GLY A 13 -4.45 2.52 2.53
C GLY A 13 -4.18 1.87 3.87
N ILE A 14 -3.64 0.67 3.83
CA ILE A 14 -3.31 -0.13 5.02
C ILE A 14 -1.88 -0.64 4.85
N ASP A 15 -0.96 -0.24 5.74
CA ASP A 15 0.31 -0.95 5.95
C ASP A 15 0.06 -2.02 7.01
N LEU A 16 -0.21 -3.25 6.56
CA LEU A 16 -0.70 -4.32 7.42
C LEU A 16 0.47 -5.15 7.94
N ALA A 17 0.68 -5.13 9.25
CA ALA A 17 1.68 -6.00 9.85
C ALA A 17 1.28 -7.47 9.72
N TRP A 18 2.23 -8.33 9.34
CA TRP A 18 1.96 -9.77 9.13
C TRP A 18 1.50 -10.53 10.39
N SER A 19 1.68 -9.93 11.56
CA SER A 19 1.37 -10.51 12.87
C SER A 19 0.44 -9.58 13.65
N ASP A 20 -0.51 -10.16 14.36
CA ASP A 20 -1.41 -9.45 15.29
C ASP A 20 -0.69 -8.97 16.57
N ARG A 21 0.61 -9.25 16.72
CA ARG A 21 1.44 -8.65 17.79
C ARG A 21 2.06 -7.33 17.38
N ASN A 22 2.03 -7.00 16.09
CA ASN A 22 2.69 -5.85 15.54
C ASN A 22 1.66 -4.83 15.06
N PRO A 23 1.94 -3.53 15.26
CA PRO A 23 1.05 -2.46 14.82
C PRO A 23 1.05 -2.30 13.30
N SER A 24 -0.10 -1.87 12.80
CA SER A 24 -0.38 -1.49 11.41
C SER A 24 -0.65 0.01 11.30
N GLY A 25 -0.47 0.55 10.10
CA GLY A 25 -0.82 1.92 9.74
C GLY A 25 -2.04 1.96 8.82
N VAL A 26 -2.87 2.99 8.97
CA VAL A 26 -4.04 3.23 8.13
C VAL A 26 -4.12 4.70 7.71
N ALA A 27 -4.61 4.96 6.50
CA ALA A 27 -4.81 6.31 5.99
C ALA A 27 -6.02 6.40 5.06
N VAL A 28 -6.67 7.57 5.02
CA VAL A 28 -7.82 7.86 4.18
C VAL A 28 -7.57 9.07 3.30
N ILE A 29 -7.75 8.89 1.99
CA ILE A 29 -7.83 9.97 1.03
C ILE A 29 -9.26 10.04 0.52
N PHE A 30 -9.88 11.22 0.67
CA PHE A 30 -11.21 11.51 0.15
C PHE A 30 -11.18 12.90 -0.50
N GLU A 31 -11.71 13.00 -1.72
CA GLU A 31 -11.70 14.24 -2.53
C GLU A 31 -10.32 14.92 -2.59
N ASP A 32 -9.30 14.15 -2.99
CA ASP A 32 -7.91 14.62 -3.14
C ASP A 32 -7.28 15.16 -1.83
N ARG A 33 -7.85 14.84 -0.66
CA ARG A 33 -7.36 15.28 0.66
C ARG A 33 -7.03 14.08 1.54
N LEU A 34 -5.90 14.11 2.22
CA LEU A 34 -5.67 13.26 3.39
C LEU A 34 -6.63 13.72 4.50
N THR A 35 -7.64 12.90 4.82
CA THR A 35 -8.71 13.25 5.77
C THR A 35 -8.55 12.57 7.12
N ALA A 36 -7.92 11.39 7.16
CA ALA A 36 -7.60 10.69 8.38
C ALA A 36 -6.36 9.82 8.18
N TYR A 37 -5.65 9.55 9.27
CA TYR A 37 -4.62 8.53 9.37
C TYR A 37 -4.45 8.14 10.83
N ALA A 38 -4.01 6.92 11.07
CA ALA A 38 -3.68 6.42 12.39
C ALA A 38 -2.59 5.36 12.27
N GLY A 39 -1.71 5.30 13.26
CA GLY A 39 -0.75 4.21 13.41
C GLY A 39 -1.04 3.45 14.70
N ASN A 40 -0.23 2.44 14.97
CA ASN A 40 -0.34 1.63 16.18
C ASN A 40 -1.63 0.78 16.31
N LEU A 41 -2.30 0.44 15.19
CA LEU A 41 -3.46 -0.46 15.19
C LEU A 41 -2.99 -1.91 15.24
N VAL A 42 -3.26 -2.61 16.34
CA VAL A 42 -2.75 -3.97 16.56
C VAL A 42 -3.79 -5.00 16.12
N GLY A 43 -5.05 -4.82 16.50
CA GLY A 43 -6.13 -5.77 16.21
C GLY A 43 -6.85 -5.50 14.88
N ASP A 44 -7.32 -6.56 14.23
CA ASP A 44 -8.11 -6.44 13.00
C ASP A 44 -9.42 -5.67 13.22
N ASP A 45 -10.05 -5.80 14.40
CA ASP A 45 -11.26 -5.04 14.72
C ASP A 45 -11.01 -3.52 14.82
N GLU A 46 -9.80 -3.09 15.20
CA GLU A 46 -9.42 -1.67 15.18
C GLU A 46 -9.35 -1.16 13.74
N ILE A 47 -8.74 -1.95 12.85
CA ILE A 47 -8.64 -1.65 11.40
C ILE A 47 -10.03 -1.61 10.77
N LEU A 48 -10.89 -2.61 11.03
CA LEU A 48 -12.26 -2.64 10.52
C LEU A 48 -13.11 -1.50 11.10
N GLY A 49 -12.88 -1.12 12.36
CA GLY A 49 -13.52 0.05 13.00
C GLY A 49 -13.14 1.36 12.31
N PHE A 50 -11.86 1.53 11.99
CA PHE A 50 -11.37 2.67 11.20
C PHE A 50 -12.00 2.69 9.81
N VAL A 51 -12.00 1.56 9.11
CA VAL A 51 -12.65 1.41 7.80
C VAL A 51 -14.12 1.81 7.87
N ARG A 52 -14.89 1.25 8.82
CA ARG A 52 -16.32 1.58 9.00
C ARG A 52 -16.55 3.08 9.22
N THR A 53 -15.72 3.73 10.02
CA THR A 53 -15.83 5.15 10.35
C THR A 53 -15.68 6.06 9.12
N HIS A 54 -14.95 5.61 8.10
CA HIS A 54 -14.62 6.41 6.92
C HIS A 54 -15.30 5.96 5.63
N LEU A 55 -16.15 4.93 5.68
CA LEU A 55 -16.94 4.48 4.53
C LEU A 55 -18.30 5.19 4.48
N ASP A 56 -18.64 5.76 3.31
CA ASP A 56 -20.04 6.08 2.98
C ASP A 56 -20.76 4.78 2.62
N ASP A 57 -21.84 4.44 3.32
CA ASP A 57 -22.70 3.26 3.12
C ASP A 57 -23.07 2.96 1.65
N LYS A 58 -23.17 4.01 0.83
CA LYS A 58 -23.53 3.90 -0.59
C LYS A 58 -22.47 4.48 -1.53
N GLY A 59 -21.27 4.76 -1.02
CA GLY A 59 -20.17 5.32 -1.78
C GLY A 59 -19.21 4.24 -2.31
N PRO A 60 -18.55 4.51 -3.46
CA PRO A 60 -17.43 3.69 -3.91
C PRO A 60 -16.26 3.78 -2.95
N ALA A 61 -15.48 2.70 -2.86
CA ALA A 61 -14.29 2.70 -2.02
C ALA A 61 -13.22 1.75 -2.56
N ILE A 62 -11.96 2.12 -2.42
CA ILE A 62 -10.83 1.27 -2.77
C ILE A 62 -9.93 1.14 -1.56
N ILE A 63 -9.73 -0.09 -1.11
CA ILE A 63 -8.77 -0.46 -0.08
C ILE A 63 -7.54 -1.05 -0.76
N THR A 64 -6.38 -0.53 -0.42
CA THR A 64 -5.08 -1.01 -0.90
C THR A 64 -4.26 -1.43 0.31
N VAL A 65 -3.71 -2.64 0.28
CA VAL A 65 -3.06 -3.24 1.44
C VAL A 65 -1.61 -3.61 1.10
N ASP A 66 -0.66 -3.12 1.88
CA ASP A 66 0.74 -3.60 1.87
C ASP A 66 0.84 -4.85 2.75
N ALA A 67 0.30 -5.96 2.26
CA ALA A 67 0.51 -7.28 2.81
C ALA A 67 0.01 -8.35 1.84
N PRO A 68 0.53 -9.58 1.97
CA PRO A 68 0.00 -10.74 1.25
C PRO A 68 -1.48 -10.96 1.54
N LEU A 69 -2.33 -10.87 0.52
CA LEU A 69 -3.77 -11.11 0.63
C LEU A 69 -4.20 -12.53 0.23
N ARG A 70 -3.33 -13.25 -0.50
CA ARG A 70 -3.47 -14.67 -0.83
C ARG A 70 -2.11 -15.36 -0.79
N VAL A 71 -2.03 -16.48 -0.08
CA VAL A 71 -0.79 -17.24 0.11
C VAL A 71 -1.09 -18.74 0.00
N PRO A 72 -1.15 -19.28 -1.23
CA PRO A 72 -1.48 -20.70 -1.45
C PRO A 72 -0.29 -21.64 -1.21
N ASN A 73 0.93 -21.12 -1.19
CA ASN A 73 2.15 -21.93 -1.12
C ASN A 73 2.66 -22.14 0.31
N ASP A 74 3.02 -23.38 0.64
CA ASP A 74 3.60 -23.72 1.95
C ASP A 74 5.05 -23.22 2.10
N HIS A 75 5.82 -23.30 1.02
CA HIS A 75 7.23 -22.90 0.95
C HIS A 75 7.53 -22.11 -0.34
N GLY A 76 8.75 -21.59 -0.45
CA GLY A 76 9.18 -20.82 -1.61
C GLY A 76 8.60 -19.40 -1.66
N SER A 77 8.56 -18.81 -2.84
CA SER A 77 7.96 -17.48 -3.09
C SER A 77 6.68 -17.63 -3.92
N ARG A 78 5.68 -16.77 -3.69
CA ARG A 78 4.52 -16.69 -4.58
C ARG A 78 4.96 -16.29 -6.00
N PRO A 79 4.23 -16.70 -7.05
CA PRO A 79 4.51 -16.24 -8.41
C PRO A 79 4.59 -14.71 -8.52
N CYS A 80 3.66 -13.98 -7.88
CA CYS A 80 3.66 -12.52 -7.86
C CYS A 80 4.95 -11.93 -7.25
N ASP A 81 5.40 -12.43 -6.08
CA ASP A 81 6.61 -11.94 -5.39
C ASP A 81 7.85 -12.09 -6.28
N ARG A 82 7.99 -13.26 -6.91
CA ARG A 82 9.12 -13.59 -7.78
C ARG A 82 9.12 -12.73 -9.04
N ASP A 83 7.98 -12.62 -9.71
CA ASP A 83 7.89 -11.90 -10.98
C ASP A 83 8.03 -10.40 -10.78
N LEU A 84 7.49 -9.85 -9.68
CA LEU A 84 7.75 -8.48 -9.24
C LEU A 84 9.24 -8.30 -8.98
N SER A 85 9.87 -9.16 -8.17
CA SER A 85 11.29 -9.04 -7.83
C SER A 85 12.20 -9.11 -9.05
N ARG A 86 11.87 -9.91 -10.07
CA ARG A 86 12.62 -9.97 -11.34
C ARG A 86 12.69 -8.61 -12.02
N VAL A 87 11.58 -7.87 -12.05
CA VAL A 87 11.49 -6.55 -12.68
C VAL A 87 12.11 -5.47 -11.80
N TRP A 88 11.84 -5.50 -10.51
CA TRP A 88 12.17 -4.40 -9.61
C TRP A 88 13.50 -4.54 -8.86
N ARG A 89 14.24 -5.65 -9.02
CA ARG A 89 15.56 -5.87 -8.40
C ARG A 89 16.57 -4.78 -8.71
N GLY A 90 16.57 -4.23 -9.93
CA GLY A 90 17.49 -3.17 -10.33
C GLY A 90 17.32 -1.90 -9.50
N TYR A 91 16.07 -1.63 -9.10
CA TYR A 91 15.69 -0.52 -8.21
C TYR A 91 15.74 -0.90 -6.73
N GLU A 92 16.17 -2.11 -6.39
CA GLU A 92 16.14 -2.66 -5.02
C GLU A 92 14.75 -2.60 -4.38
N ALA A 93 13.70 -2.73 -5.19
CA ALA A 93 12.29 -2.67 -4.79
C ALA A 93 11.59 -4.03 -5.00
N GLY A 94 12.34 -5.13 -4.83
CA GLY A 94 11.81 -6.49 -4.87
C GLY A 94 11.06 -6.87 -3.60
N ALA A 95 10.12 -7.80 -3.72
CA ALA A 95 9.36 -8.34 -2.60
C ALA A 95 10.21 -9.34 -1.80
N LEU A 96 9.89 -9.50 -0.52
CA LEU A 96 10.40 -10.62 0.27
C LEU A 96 9.64 -11.90 -0.08
N PRO A 97 10.26 -13.09 -0.02
CA PRO A 97 9.55 -14.35 -0.14
C PRO A 97 8.46 -14.48 0.92
N VAL A 98 7.24 -14.77 0.48
CA VAL A 98 6.10 -15.04 1.36
C VAL A 98 5.60 -16.47 1.12
N ASN A 99 5.33 -17.18 2.21
CA ASN A 99 4.71 -18.51 2.22
C ASN A 99 4.08 -18.79 3.58
N ARG A 100 3.23 -19.82 3.67
CA ARG A 100 2.52 -20.20 4.89
C ARG A 100 3.45 -20.53 6.04
N HIS A 101 4.59 -21.15 5.77
CA HIS A 101 5.56 -21.46 6.82
C HIS A 101 6.21 -20.20 7.44
N ILE A 102 6.52 -19.18 6.64
CA ILE A 102 7.01 -17.89 7.13
C ILE A 102 5.92 -17.17 7.92
N LEU A 103 4.71 -17.08 7.37
CA LEU A 103 3.62 -16.33 7.98
C LEU A 103 3.06 -17.03 9.24
N GLY A 104 3.04 -18.36 9.26
CA GLY A 104 2.64 -19.15 10.43
C GLY A 104 3.57 -18.96 11.62
N ARG A 105 4.87 -18.72 11.40
CA ARG A 105 5.80 -18.32 12.48
C ARG A 105 5.49 -16.92 13.04
N THR A 106 4.85 -16.08 12.23
CA THR A 106 4.50 -14.71 12.61
C THR A 106 3.08 -14.58 13.14
N ALA A 107 2.18 -15.55 12.91
CA ALA A 107 0.82 -15.52 13.44
C ALA A 107 0.85 -15.33 14.97
N GLY A 108 0.32 -14.19 15.42
CA GLY A 108 0.37 -13.76 16.82
C GLY A 108 -0.67 -14.45 17.69
N ASP A 109 -1.79 -14.82 17.05
CA ASP A 109 -3.03 -15.30 17.63
C ASP A 109 -3.17 -16.84 17.62
N GLY A 110 -2.16 -17.55 17.09
CA GLY A 110 -2.20 -19.00 16.89
C GLY A 110 -3.14 -19.45 15.77
N SER A 111 -3.71 -18.53 14.99
CA SER A 111 -4.52 -18.87 13.83
C SER A 111 -3.63 -19.41 12.70
N ALA A 112 -4.12 -20.46 12.02
CA ALA A 112 -3.49 -20.99 10.82
C ALA A 112 -3.77 -20.10 9.57
N VAL A 113 -4.52 -19.02 9.73
CA VAL A 113 -5.00 -18.17 8.63
C VAL A 113 -4.07 -16.98 8.48
N VAL A 114 -3.67 -16.68 7.25
CA VAL A 114 -2.87 -15.48 6.97
C VAL A 114 -3.70 -14.23 7.26
N ARG A 115 -3.15 -13.30 8.05
CA ARG A 115 -3.85 -12.08 8.47
C ARG A 115 -4.48 -11.30 7.30
N GLY A 116 -3.78 -11.17 6.18
CA GLY A 116 -4.32 -10.52 4.98
C GLY A 116 -5.53 -11.25 4.37
N GLU A 117 -5.51 -12.59 4.34
CA GLU A 117 -6.65 -13.41 3.88
C GLU A 117 -7.87 -13.18 4.78
N ARG A 118 -7.66 -13.16 6.11
CA ARG A 118 -8.70 -12.88 7.10
C ARG A 118 -9.26 -11.46 6.98
N LEU A 119 -8.40 -10.46 6.77
CA LEU A 119 -8.83 -9.08 6.54
C LEU A 119 -9.73 -8.98 5.30
N VAL A 120 -9.35 -9.61 4.19
CA VAL A 120 -10.16 -9.63 2.95
C VAL A 120 -11.51 -10.28 3.21
N GLU A 121 -11.55 -11.43 3.88
CA GLU A 121 -12.79 -12.12 4.24
C GLU A 121 -13.75 -11.19 5.02
N GLN A 122 -13.22 -10.51 6.04
CA GLN A 122 -14.00 -9.58 6.85
C GLN A 122 -14.49 -8.37 6.05
N LEU A 123 -13.66 -7.82 5.16
CA LEU A 123 -14.05 -6.69 4.28
C LEU A 123 -15.16 -7.09 3.30
N VAL A 124 -15.09 -8.30 2.73
CA VAL A 124 -16.11 -8.85 1.83
C VAL A 124 -17.42 -9.03 2.58
N GLN A 125 -17.39 -9.74 3.71
CA GLN A 125 -18.58 -10.10 4.48
C GLN A 125 -19.26 -8.89 5.15
N ARG A 126 -18.48 -7.97 5.73
CA ARG A 126 -19.02 -6.85 6.54
C ARG A 126 -19.26 -5.59 5.72
N PHE A 127 -18.48 -5.35 4.67
CA PHE A 127 -18.46 -4.06 3.97
C PHE A 127 -18.67 -4.17 2.45
N ARG A 128 -19.03 -5.34 1.93
CA ARG A 128 -19.37 -5.57 0.51
C ARG A 128 -18.22 -5.22 -0.45
N PHE A 129 -16.99 -5.44 -0.02
CA PHE A 129 -15.83 -5.35 -0.90
C PHE A 129 -15.74 -6.59 -1.80
N SER A 130 -15.09 -6.43 -2.94
CA SER A 130 -14.60 -7.55 -3.76
C SER A 130 -13.09 -7.45 -3.89
N GLU A 131 -12.39 -8.57 -3.76
CA GLU A 131 -10.96 -8.62 -4.02
C GLU A 131 -10.70 -8.58 -5.53
N VAL A 132 -9.76 -7.74 -5.98
CA VAL A 132 -9.43 -7.58 -7.40
C VAL A 132 -7.93 -7.50 -7.64
N ALA A 133 -7.48 -8.07 -8.75
CA ALA A 133 -6.10 -7.91 -9.22
C ALA A 133 -5.93 -6.71 -10.16
N VAL A 134 -7.03 -6.04 -10.54
CA VAL A 134 -7.07 -4.88 -11.43
C VAL A 134 -8.18 -3.94 -10.97
N ILE A 135 -7.88 -2.64 -10.90
CA ILE A 135 -8.87 -1.60 -10.60
C ILE A 135 -9.39 -1.00 -11.92
N PRO A 136 -10.69 -1.15 -12.26
CA PRO A 136 -11.27 -0.48 -13.41
C PRO A 136 -11.25 1.05 -13.25
N LYS A 137 -11.01 1.74 -14.37
CA LYS A 137 -10.94 3.22 -14.39
C LYS A 137 -12.25 3.82 -13.90
N ARG A 138 -12.19 4.69 -12.89
CA ARG A 138 -13.34 5.43 -12.34
C ARG A 138 -14.53 4.54 -11.94
N THR A 139 -14.25 3.32 -11.47
CA THR A 139 -15.28 2.41 -10.92
C THR A 139 -16.12 3.10 -9.82
N GLN A 140 -17.36 2.63 -9.67
CA GLN A 140 -18.27 3.01 -8.59
C GLN A 140 -18.48 1.87 -7.57
N ASP A 141 -17.66 0.82 -7.66
CA ASP A 141 -17.72 -0.35 -6.78
C ASP A 141 -16.80 -0.22 -5.56
N ARG A 142 -16.80 -1.26 -4.74
CA ARG A 142 -15.91 -1.40 -3.59
C ARG A 142 -14.88 -2.49 -3.83
N PHE A 143 -13.61 -2.12 -3.90
CA PHE A 143 -12.53 -3.07 -4.19
C PHE A 143 -11.44 -3.09 -3.13
N VAL A 144 -10.91 -4.27 -2.84
CA VAL A 144 -9.71 -4.47 -2.04
C VAL A 144 -8.65 -5.13 -2.91
N CYS A 145 -7.40 -4.69 -2.80
CA CYS A 145 -6.29 -5.28 -3.54
C CYS A 145 -4.96 -5.17 -2.79
N GLU A 146 -4.06 -6.10 -3.08
CA GLU A 146 -2.69 -6.10 -2.58
C GLU A 146 -1.84 -5.16 -3.44
N VAL A 147 -1.10 -4.27 -2.78
CA VAL A 147 -0.15 -3.35 -3.40
C VAL A 147 1.20 -3.47 -2.70
N PHE A 148 2.23 -2.87 -3.28
CA PHE A 148 3.56 -2.84 -2.65
C PHE A 148 4.17 -1.43 -2.75
N PRO A 149 4.35 -0.71 -1.63
CA PRO A 149 4.82 0.68 -1.62
C PRO A 149 6.19 0.90 -2.25
N HIS A 150 7.16 0.00 -2.04
CA HIS A 150 8.52 0.19 -2.53
C HIS A 150 8.61 0.45 -4.05
N PRO A 151 8.07 -0.43 -4.93
CA PRO A 151 8.06 -0.16 -6.37
C PRO A 151 7.13 0.98 -6.76
N ALA A 152 6.05 1.23 -5.99
CA ALA A 152 5.19 2.38 -6.22
C ALA A 152 5.93 3.72 -6.03
N LEU A 153 6.74 3.85 -4.96
CA LEU A 153 7.57 5.03 -4.70
C LEU A 153 8.60 5.24 -5.81
N VAL A 154 9.24 4.16 -6.26
CA VAL A 154 10.17 4.20 -7.41
C VAL A 154 9.46 4.72 -8.65
N SER A 155 8.26 4.21 -8.93
CA SER A 155 7.47 4.59 -10.09
C SER A 155 6.97 6.03 -10.04
N PHE A 156 6.39 6.46 -8.92
CA PHE A 156 5.84 7.80 -8.75
C PHE A 156 6.91 8.89 -8.79
N PHE A 157 8.06 8.62 -8.20
CA PHE A 157 9.09 9.65 -7.99
C PHE A 157 10.33 9.46 -8.87
N GLY A 158 10.30 8.49 -9.79
CA GLY A 158 11.40 8.23 -10.71
C GLY A 158 12.70 7.85 -9.99
N LEU A 159 12.63 7.21 -8.83
CA LEU A 159 13.83 6.89 -8.04
C LEU A 159 14.70 5.87 -8.78
N ASP A 160 16.01 5.96 -8.63
CA ASP A 160 16.92 4.92 -9.14
C ASP A 160 16.97 3.70 -8.22
N LYS A 161 16.72 3.93 -6.93
CA LYS A 161 16.72 2.92 -5.87
C LYS A 161 15.61 3.19 -4.86
N SER A 162 15.09 2.14 -4.24
CA SER A 162 14.11 2.23 -3.18
C SER A 162 14.66 2.94 -1.95
N LEU A 163 13.76 3.60 -1.20
CA LEU A 163 14.11 4.27 0.04
C LEU A 163 14.47 3.26 1.14
N LYS A 164 15.48 3.56 1.96
CA LYS A 164 16.02 2.65 2.99
C LYS A 164 15.58 2.99 4.42
N TYR A 165 14.33 3.43 4.56
CA TYR A 165 13.78 3.88 5.84
C TYR A 165 13.48 2.74 6.84
N LYS A 166 12.96 1.59 6.38
CA LYS A 166 12.58 0.50 7.31
C LYS A 166 13.76 -0.03 8.12
N ALA A 167 13.50 -0.37 9.39
CA ALA A 167 14.48 -0.97 10.29
C ALA A 167 15.11 -2.24 9.69
N ARG A 168 16.44 -2.32 9.69
CA ARG A 168 17.18 -3.52 9.28
C ARG A 168 18.53 -3.55 9.99
N ARG A 169 19.06 -4.76 10.23
CA ARG A 169 20.42 -4.93 10.75
C ARG A 169 21.41 -4.11 9.91
N GLY A 170 22.23 -3.29 10.57
CA GLY A 170 23.20 -2.41 9.93
C GLY A 170 22.68 -1.04 9.48
N ARG A 171 21.40 -0.71 9.72
CA ARG A 171 20.87 0.66 9.53
C ARG A 171 20.74 1.34 10.88
N ASP A 172 21.52 2.40 11.07
CA ASP A 172 21.43 3.26 12.23
C ASP A 172 20.25 4.24 12.11
N TYR A 173 20.07 5.07 13.13
CA TYR A 173 18.99 6.05 13.13
C TYR A 173 19.23 7.20 12.15
N GLU A 174 20.46 7.69 12.00
CA GLU A 174 20.77 8.81 11.09
C GLU A 174 20.42 8.47 9.64
N SER A 175 20.82 7.29 9.16
CA SER A 175 20.49 6.84 7.81
C SER A 175 18.98 6.67 7.59
N ARG A 176 18.26 6.13 8.57
CA ARG A 176 16.80 5.95 8.47
C ARG A 176 16.05 7.28 8.50
N TRP A 177 16.47 8.19 9.37
CA TRP A 177 15.90 9.54 9.45
C TRP A 177 16.08 10.30 8.15
N ALA A 178 17.27 10.30 7.56
CA ALA A 178 17.52 10.96 6.28
C ALA A 178 16.61 10.40 5.17
N GLU A 179 16.41 9.08 5.12
CA GLU A 179 15.52 8.45 4.15
C GLU A 179 14.04 8.76 4.40
N LEU A 180 13.61 8.93 5.65
CA LEU A 180 12.25 9.35 5.99
C LEU A 180 11.99 10.82 5.73
N GLU A 181 12.96 11.70 5.98
CA GLU A 181 12.90 13.11 5.57
C GLU A 181 12.75 13.21 4.05
N ARG A 182 13.51 12.40 3.32
CA ARG A 182 13.38 12.26 1.86
C ARG A 182 12.01 11.71 1.48
N TYR A 183 11.50 10.71 2.18
CA TYR A 183 10.16 10.16 1.94
C TYR A 183 9.07 11.24 2.12
N GLN A 184 9.10 11.98 3.23
CA GLN A 184 8.19 13.12 3.46
C GLN A 184 8.33 14.18 2.36
N ALA A 185 9.55 14.49 1.93
CA ALA A 185 9.79 15.43 0.83
C ALA A 185 9.17 14.97 -0.49
N LEU A 186 9.31 13.69 -0.84
CA LEU A 186 8.69 13.10 -2.02
C LEU A 186 7.16 13.14 -1.94
N LEU A 187 6.56 12.73 -0.81
CA LEU A 187 5.11 12.81 -0.63
C LEU A 187 4.57 14.24 -0.68
N ARG A 188 5.37 15.26 -0.33
CA ARG A 188 4.98 16.67 -0.48
C ARG A 188 4.82 17.08 -1.94
N THR A 189 5.54 16.46 -2.88
CA THR A 189 5.42 16.79 -4.32
C THR A 189 4.05 16.38 -4.88
N LEU A 190 3.36 15.43 -4.23
CA LEU A 190 2.00 15.01 -4.60
C LEU A 190 0.97 16.15 -4.49
N ARG A 191 1.29 17.25 -3.81
CA ARG A 191 0.46 18.48 -3.80
C ARG A 191 0.31 19.12 -5.19
N GLN A 192 1.14 18.73 -6.16
CA GLN A 192 1.13 19.21 -7.54
C GLN A 192 1.03 18.07 -8.56
N ALA A 193 0.86 16.82 -8.10
CA ALA A 193 0.78 15.64 -8.95
C ALA A 193 -0.65 15.42 -9.49
N ASP A 194 -0.80 14.36 -10.28
CA ASP A 194 -2.09 13.90 -10.81
C ASP A 194 -2.34 12.42 -10.42
N PRO A 195 -3.20 12.12 -9.42
CA PRO A 195 -4.06 13.04 -8.67
C PRO A 195 -3.30 13.94 -7.68
N VAL A 196 -3.92 15.06 -7.31
CA VAL A 196 -3.37 15.94 -6.27
C VAL A 196 -3.62 15.32 -4.90
N LEU A 197 -2.68 15.49 -3.96
CA LEU A 197 -2.87 15.17 -2.55
C LEU A 197 -2.72 16.42 -1.65
N LYS A 198 -3.84 16.86 -1.07
CA LYS A 198 -3.95 18.04 -0.20
C LYS A 198 -4.02 17.64 1.28
N ARG A 199 -3.95 18.65 2.17
CA ARG A 199 -4.05 18.52 3.64
C ARG A 199 -2.98 17.63 4.30
N THR A 200 -1.82 17.50 3.67
CA THR A 200 -0.70 16.70 4.21
C THR A 200 0.26 17.46 5.13
N LYS A 201 -0.01 18.74 5.43
CA LYS A 201 0.94 19.59 6.19
C LYS A 201 1.21 19.07 7.60
N ALA A 202 0.17 18.65 8.33
CA ALA A 202 0.33 18.12 9.69
C ALA A 202 1.29 16.92 9.71
N LEU A 203 1.07 15.94 8.84
CA LEU A 203 1.89 14.72 8.77
C LEU A 203 3.29 14.92 8.16
N LEU A 204 3.39 15.66 7.05
CA LEU A 204 4.63 15.74 6.25
C LEU A 204 5.51 16.95 6.58
N THR A 205 5.05 17.85 7.44
CA THR A 205 5.79 19.09 7.80
C THR A 205 5.67 19.38 9.30
N GLY A 206 4.58 18.97 9.94
CA GLY A 206 4.42 19.10 11.39
C GLY A 206 5.16 18.04 12.21
N THR A 207 5.61 16.95 11.59
CA THR A 207 6.39 15.90 12.27
C THR A 207 7.87 16.00 11.91
N ASP A 208 8.70 16.35 12.89
CA ASP A 208 10.14 16.20 12.80
C ASP A 208 10.54 14.74 13.05
N VAL A 209 10.95 14.04 12.00
CA VAL A 209 11.35 12.63 12.08
C VAL A 209 12.56 12.43 12.99
N ARG A 210 13.45 13.42 13.09
CA ARG A 210 14.63 13.35 13.96
C ARG A 210 14.30 13.43 15.46
N SER A 211 13.05 13.74 15.80
CA SER A 211 12.56 13.61 17.17
C SER A 211 12.10 12.20 17.52
N LEU A 212 11.94 11.31 16.52
CA LEU A 212 11.30 10.01 16.68
C LEU A 212 12.31 8.86 16.83
N ARG A 213 11.98 7.91 17.72
CA ARG A 213 12.77 6.72 18.05
C ARG A 213 11.84 5.52 18.29
N GLY A 214 12.39 4.30 18.21
CA GLY A 214 11.69 3.09 18.62
C GLY A 214 10.29 2.93 17.99
N ALA A 215 9.29 2.69 18.82
CA ALA A 215 7.90 2.50 18.40
C ALA A 215 7.31 3.73 17.69
N ALA A 216 7.60 4.95 18.17
CA ALA A 216 7.09 6.18 17.55
C ALA A 216 7.64 6.39 16.13
N LEU A 217 8.92 6.03 15.90
CA LEU A 217 9.49 6.06 14.55
C LEU A 217 8.80 5.03 13.65
N LYS A 218 8.62 3.79 14.14
CA LYS A 218 7.93 2.73 13.40
C LYS A 218 6.49 3.14 13.06
N GLU A 219 5.76 3.70 14.02
CA GLU A 219 4.40 4.18 13.80
C GLU A 219 4.34 5.22 12.68
N HIS A 220 5.28 6.18 12.66
CA HIS A 220 5.36 7.15 11.58
C HIS A 220 5.68 6.50 10.23
N GLU A 221 6.57 5.50 10.20
CA GLU A 221 6.83 4.70 8.99
C GLU A 221 5.57 4.04 8.46
N ASP A 222 4.83 3.34 9.34
CA ASP A 222 3.61 2.62 8.97
C ASP A 222 2.52 3.60 8.46
N ILE A 223 2.42 4.80 9.05
CA ILE A 223 1.51 5.86 8.58
C ILE A 223 1.90 6.35 7.18
N LEU A 224 3.19 6.60 6.92
CA LEU A 224 3.63 7.05 5.60
C LEU A 224 3.37 5.98 4.53
N ASP A 225 3.58 4.70 4.85
CA ASP A 225 3.29 3.59 3.94
C ASP A 225 1.78 3.43 3.71
N ALA A 226 0.95 3.59 4.74
CA ALA A 226 -0.49 3.61 4.59
C ALA A 226 -0.98 4.76 3.70
N VAL A 227 -0.41 5.97 3.85
CA VAL A 227 -0.71 7.10 2.95
C VAL A 227 -0.31 6.78 1.52
N THR A 228 0.86 6.18 1.32
CA THR A 228 1.31 5.73 0.00
C THR A 228 0.35 4.71 -0.59
N CYS A 229 -0.09 3.69 0.17
CA CYS A 229 -1.11 2.74 -0.28
C CYS A 229 -2.39 3.46 -0.72
N ALA A 230 -2.95 4.34 0.13
CA ALA A 230 -4.17 5.08 -0.20
C ALA A 230 -4.00 5.86 -1.52
N TYR A 231 -2.83 6.47 -1.72
CA TYR A 231 -2.52 7.22 -2.93
C TYR A 231 -2.35 6.32 -4.16
N ILE A 232 -1.81 5.10 -4.01
CA ILE A 232 -1.82 4.07 -5.07
C ILE A 232 -3.26 3.81 -5.53
N GLY A 233 -4.18 3.60 -4.59
CA GLY A 233 -5.61 3.41 -4.88
C GLY A 233 -6.20 4.59 -5.67
N ALA A 234 -5.92 5.81 -5.23
CA ALA A 234 -6.37 7.05 -5.89
C ALA A 234 -5.84 7.18 -7.33
N TYR A 235 -4.54 6.95 -7.51
CA TYR A 235 -3.88 7.02 -8.81
C TYR A 235 -4.44 5.96 -9.77
N LEU A 236 -4.54 4.71 -9.33
CA LEU A 236 -5.02 3.60 -10.17
C LEU A 236 -6.51 3.75 -10.53
N TRP A 237 -7.35 4.21 -9.61
CA TRP A 237 -8.75 4.52 -9.91
C TRP A 237 -8.88 5.62 -10.97
N ARG A 238 -8.09 6.69 -10.83
CA ARG A 238 -8.16 7.86 -11.72
C ARG A 238 -7.71 7.54 -13.14
N HIS A 239 -6.62 6.80 -13.27
CA HIS A 239 -5.96 6.54 -14.55
C HIS A 239 -6.33 5.21 -15.19
N GLY A 240 -6.72 4.23 -14.38
CA GLY A 240 -7.15 2.90 -14.80
C GLY A 240 -6.01 1.92 -15.11
N PRO A 241 -6.36 0.73 -15.61
CA PRO A 241 -5.43 -0.40 -15.77
C PRO A 241 -4.20 -0.12 -16.64
N ARG A 242 -4.28 0.86 -17.56
CA ARG A 242 -3.14 1.25 -18.42
C ARG A 242 -1.97 1.87 -17.66
N ARG A 243 -2.19 2.31 -16.42
CA ARG A 243 -1.17 2.84 -15.50
C ARG A 243 -0.86 1.87 -14.36
N ALA A 244 -1.12 0.58 -14.55
CA ALA A 244 -0.85 -0.46 -13.57
C ALA A 244 -0.07 -1.60 -14.21
N THR A 245 0.65 -2.36 -13.40
CA THR A 245 1.09 -3.71 -13.73
C THR A 245 0.69 -4.62 -12.58
N THR A 246 -0.01 -5.70 -12.93
CA THR A 246 -0.37 -6.78 -12.02
C THR A 246 0.68 -7.87 -12.14
N TYR A 247 1.27 -8.25 -11.01
CA TYR A 247 2.14 -9.43 -10.93
C TYR A 247 1.33 -10.58 -10.31
N GLY A 248 1.34 -11.75 -10.94
CA GLY A 248 0.56 -12.91 -10.50
C GLY A 248 -0.93 -12.84 -10.87
N SER A 249 -1.76 -13.55 -10.10
CA SER A 249 -3.20 -13.71 -10.35
C SER A 249 -3.96 -13.81 -9.02
N LEU A 250 -5.28 -13.53 -8.99
CA LEU A 250 -6.05 -13.60 -7.74
C LEU A 250 -5.91 -14.97 -7.02
N PRO A 251 -6.04 -16.14 -7.70
CA PRO A 251 -5.92 -17.43 -7.02
C PRO A 251 -4.53 -17.70 -6.44
N GLU A 252 -3.48 -17.16 -7.07
CA GLU A 252 -2.08 -17.43 -6.69
C GLU A 252 -1.44 -16.33 -5.84
N GLY A 253 -2.17 -15.25 -5.57
CA GLY A 253 -1.64 -13.99 -5.08
C GLY A 253 -1.30 -13.03 -6.22
N SER A 254 -1.73 -11.78 -6.07
CA SER A 254 -1.51 -10.72 -7.06
C SER A 254 -1.04 -9.44 -6.41
N ILE A 255 -0.01 -8.79 -6.94
CA ILE A 255 0.44 -7.47 -6.48
C ILE A 255 0.20 -6.45 -7.58
N LEU A 256 -0.51 -5.37 -7.25
CA LEU A 256 -0.78 -4.27 -8.17
C LEU A 256 0.21 -3.12 -7.94
N VAL A 257 0.99 -2.77 -8.97
CA VAL A 257 1.99 -1.69 -8.91
C VAL A 257 1.59 -0.57 -9.88
N PRO A 258 1.53 0.70 -9.45
CA PRO A 258 1.28 1.82 -10.34
C PRO A 258 2.50 2.10 -11.22
N ILE A 259 2.26 2.37 -12.50
CA ILE A 259 3.29 2.67 -13.52
C ILE A 259 3.01 4.06 -14.10
N THR A 260 3.89 5.02 -13.81
CA THR A 260 3.89 6.35 -14.45
C THR A 260 4.31 6.27 -15.92
N PRO A 261 3.96 7.23 -16.77
CA PRO A 261 4.47 7.28 -18.15
C PRO A 261 6.00 7.18 -18.21
N GLU A 262 6.69 7.88 -17.33
CA GLU A 262 8.14 7.94 -17.23
C GLU A 262 8.69 6.56 -16.83
N MET A 263 8.11 5.94 -15.80
CA MET A 263 8.53 4.60 -15.36
C MET A 263 8.27 3.54 -16.43
N LYS A 264 7.16 3.65 -17.19
CA LYS A 264 6.89 2.76 -18.33
C LYS A 264 8.02 2.81 -19.36
N GLY A 265 8.55 4.01 -19.66
CA GLY A 265 9.70 4.18 -20.55
C GLY A 265 10.95 3.48 -20.01
N ARG A 266 11.26 3.67 -18.73
CA ARG A 266 12.41 3.03 -18.07
C ARG A 266 12.32 1.49 -18.08
N LEU A 267 11.14 0.94 -17.78
CA LEU A 267 10.92 -0.51 -17.78
C LEU A 267 11.06 -1.10 -19.20
N LYS A 268 10.62 -0.38 -20.24
CA LYS A 268 10.78 -0.82 -21.63
C LYS A 268 12.28 -0.93 -22.00
N VAL A 269 13.06 0.10 -21.70
CA VAL A 269 14.51 0.11 -21.94
C VAL A 269 15.23 -0.99 -21.15
N GLN A 270 14.79 -1.26 -19.91
CA GLN A 270 15.34 -2.36 -19.11
C GLN A 270 15.05 -3.73 -19.75
N ALA A 271 13.84 -3.93 -20.27
CA ALA A 271 13.45 -5.19 -20.92
C ALA A 271 14.21 -5.43 -22.24
N GLU A 272 14.55 -4.38 -22.99
CA GLU A 272 15.35 -4.47 -24.22
C GLU A 272 16.83 -4.83 -23.96
N LYS A 273 17.31 -4.65 -22.72
CA LYS A 273 18.68 -4.96 -22.30
C LYS A 273 18.84 -6.30 -21.57
N ALA A 274 17.73 -6.97 -21.26
CA ALA A 274 17.68 -8.21 -20.48
C ALA A 274 17.63 -9.44 -21.38
#